data_AF-C6T0Q7-F1
#
_entry.id   AF-C6T0Q7-F1
#
_cell.length_a   1.000
_cell.length_b   1.000
_cell.length_c   1.000
_cell.angle_alpha   90.00
_cell.angle_beta   90.00
_cell.angle_gamma   90.00
#
_symmetry.space_group_name_H-M   'P 1'
#
loop_
_entity.id
_entity.type
_entity.pdbx_description
1 polymer ?
#
loop_
_entity_poly.entity_id
_entity_poly.type
_entity_poly.pdbx_seq_one_letter_code
_entity_poly.pdbx_strand_id
1 'polypeptide(L)'
;MEVLLPKLPSFKFPSATYCCSITSRSSSYVRFGFRRVSVCASTVNETVAEPTVGSSSLGHSTRPHFPILHQEVNGSKLVYLDNAATSQKPTTVLKALQNYYEAYNSNVHRGIHFLSAKATDEYESARRKVASFINATDSREIIFTKNASEAINLVAYSWGLSNLKPDDEIILTVAEHHSAIVPWQIVAQKTGAVLNFVDLNQDEI
;
A
#
# COMPACT_ATOMS: atom_id res chain seq x y z
N MET A 1 3.16 37.14 -27.93
CA MET A 1 3.78 35.80 -27.93
C MET A 1 2.79 34.86 -27.26
N GLU A 2 2.01 34.18 -28.08
CA GLU A 2 0.96 33.25 -27.67
C GLU A 2 1.61 31.88 -27.45
N VAL A 3 1.51 31.32 -26.24
CA VAL A 3 2.08 30.02 -25.90
C VAL A 3 1.08 28.94 -26.29
N LEU A 4 1.35 28.27 -27.41
CA LEU A 4 0.63 27.09 -27.88
C LEU A 4 0.90 25.90 -26.96
N LEU A 5 -0.06 25.56 -26.11
CA LEU A 5 -0.12 24.27 -25.41
C LEU A 5 -0.75 23.22 -26.35
N PRO A 6 -0.10 22.08 -26.65
CA PRO A 6 -0.73 21.02 -27.42
C PRO A 6 -1.81 20.32 -26.58
N LYS A 7 -3.04 20.27 -27.11
CA LYS A 7 -4.17 19.51 -26.56
C LYS A 7 -3.94 18.01 -26.80
N LEU A 8 -4.00 17.21 -25.73
CA LEU A 8 -4.06 15.74 -25.82
C LEU A 8 -5.44 15.30 -26.36
N PRO A 9 -5.51 14.24 -27.19
CA PRO A 9 -6.78 13.72 -27.69
C PRO A 9 -7.58 13.02 -26.58
N SER A 10 -8.90 13.23 -26.59
CA SER A 10 -9.85 12.59 -25.68
C SER A 10 -10.20 11.18 -26.16
N PHE A 11 -9.98 10.18 -25.30
CA PHE A 11 -10.45 8.81 -25.54
C PHE A 11 -11.92 8.66 -25.12
N LYS A 12 -12.74 8.10 -26.01
CA LYS A 12 -14.13 7.68 -25.73
C LYS A 12 -14.17 6.16 -25.60
N PHE A 13 -14.68 5.65 -24.48
CA PHE A 13 -15.02 4.24 -24.32
C PHE A 13 -16.38 3.93 -24.96
N PRO A 14 -16.56 2.82 -25.67
CA PRO A 14 -17.88 2.37 -26.12
C PRO A 14 -18.67 1.74 -24.96
N SER A 15 -19.89 2.22 -24.74
CA SER A 15 -20.84 1.66 -23.77
C SER A 15 -21.44 0.36 -24.30
N ALA A 16 -21.23 -0.76 -23.61
CA ALA A 16 -21.95 -2.01 -23.86
C ALA A 16 -23.16 -2.10 -22.94
N THR A 17 -24.34 -1.84 -23.50
CA THR A 17 -25.64 -2.09 -22.86
C THR A 17 -25.95 -3.58 -23.00
N TYR A 18 -25.86 -4.35 -21.91
CA TYR A 18 -26.41 -5.71 -21.86
C TYR A 18 -27.60 -5.76 -20.90
N CYS A 19 -28.78 -5.89 -21.52
CA CYS A 19 -30.03 -6.24 -20.88
C CYS A 19 -30.09 -7.77 -20.78
N CYS A 20 -30.26 -8.33 -19.57
CA CYS A 20 -30.56 -9.75 -19.41
C CYS A 20 -31.69 -9.93 -18.39
N SER A 21 -32.82 -10.39 -18.91
CA SER A 21 -34.06 -10.70 -18.21
C SER A 21 -33.97 -12.08 -17.54
N ILE A 22 -34.14 -12.12 -16.22
CA ILE A 22 -34.23 -13.37 -15.44
C ILE A 22 -35.68 -13.86 -15.53
N THR A 23 -35.87 -15.04 -16.13
CA THR A 23 -37.14 -15.78 -16.12
C THR A 23 -37.13 -16.83 -15.01
N SER A 24 -38.21 -16.85 -14.23
CA SER A 24 -38.48 -17.82 -13.16
C SER A 24 -38.85 -19.20 -13.72
N ARG A 25 -38.34 -20.28 -13.13
CA ARG A 25 -38.90 -21.63 -13.29
C ARG A 25 -39.17 -22.30 -11.94
N SER A 26 -40.33 -22.93 -11.86
CA SER A 26 -40.97 -23.49 -10.68
C SER A 26 -40.72 -25.00 -10.51
N SER A 27 -40.72 -25.39 -9.23
CA SER A 27 -41.32 -26.59 -8.60
C SER A 27 -41.19 -27.98 -9.23
N SER A 28 -40.70 -28.93 -8.43
CA SER A 28 -41.14 -30.34 -8.48
C SER A 28 -41.11 -30.94 -7.08
N TYR A 29 -42.30 -31.30 -6.58
CA TYR A 29 -42.53 -32.03 -5.33
C TYR A 29 -42.25 -33.53 -5.51
N VAL A 30 -41.65 -34.17 -4.50
CA VAL A 30 -41.70 -35.63 -4.31
C VAL A 30 -42.15 -35.90 -2.88
N ARG A 31 -43.30 -36.57 -2.73
CA ARG A 31 -43.87 -37.05 -1.45
C ARG A 31 -43.27 -38.42 -1.12
N PHE A 32 -42.84 -38.63 0.12
CA PHE A 32 -42.64 -39.97 0.68
C PHE A 32 -43.22 -40.11 2.09
N GLY A 33 -43.89 -41.25 2.26
CA GLY A 33 -44.51 -41.90 3.43
C GLY A 33 -44.37 -41.31 4.84
N PHE A 34 -45.53 -41.11 5.48
CA PHE A 34 -45.67 -40.92 6.92
C PHE A 34 -45.37 -42.21 7.70
N ARG A 35 -44.44 -42.15 8.66
CA ARG A 35 -44.46 -42.95 9.89
C ARG A 35 -44.53 -41.98 11.07
N ARG A 36 -45.63 -42.02 11.83
CA ARG A 36 -45.77 -41.27 13.09
C ARG A 36 -44.87 -41.91 14.14
N VAL A 37 -43.82 -41.21 14.55
CA VAL A 37 -43.11 -41.47 15.80
C VAL A 37 -43.49 -40.34 16.75
N SER A 38 -44.10 -40.68 17.88
CA SER A 38 -44.32 -39.75 18.98
C SER A 38 -42.98 -39.55 19.68
N VAL A 39 -42.45 -38.33 19.61
CA VAL A 39 -41.25 -37.93 20.36
C VAL A 39 -41.66 -36.76 21.25
N CYS A 40 -41.53 -36.97 22.56
CA CYS A 40 -41.71 -35.95 23.58
C CYS A 40 -40.82 -34.73 23.28
N ALA A 41 -41.43 -33.55 23.20
CA ALA A 41 -40.70 -32.30 23.14
C ALA A 41 -40.10 -32.01 24.52
N SER A 42 -38.85 -32.41 24.75
CA SER A 42 -38.04 -31.85 25.81
C SER A 42 -37.51 -30.50 25.30
N THR A 43 -38.00 -29.40 25.89
CA THR A 43 -37.42 -28.08 25.71
C THR A 43 -36.01 -28.09 26.28
N VAL A 44 -35.02 -28.27 25.41
CA VAL A 44 -33.64 -27.94 25.72
C VAL A 44 -33.60 -26.43 25.71
N ASN A 45 -33.56 -25.82 26.89
CA ASN A 45 -33.11 -24.43 27.00
C ASN A 45 -31.65 -24.43 26.59
N GLU A 46 -31.39 -24.26 25.29
CA GLU A 46 -30.12 -23.71 24.83
C GLU A 46 -30.02 -22.31 25.43
N THR A 47 -29.41 -22.23 26.61
CA THR A 47 -28.74 -21.02 27.02
C THR A 47 -27.68 -20.78 25.96
N VAL A 48 -28.01 -19.97 24.96
CA VAL A 48 -27.04 -19.33 24.09
C VAL A 48 -26.07 -18.64 25.04
N ALA A 49 -24.90 -19.23 25.20
CA ALA A 49 -23.83 -18.59 25.92
C ALA A 49 -23.66 -17.22 25.29
N GLU A 50 -23.81 -16.16 26.10
CA GLU A 50 -23.48 -14.82 25.65
C GLU A 50 -22.08 -14.86 25.04
N PRO A 51 -21.86 -14.20 23.89
CA PRO A 51 -20.55 -14.18 23.28
C PRO A 51 -19.59 -13.62 24.32
N THR A 52 -18.75 -14.50 24.88
CA THR A 52 -17.63 -14.13 25.72
C THR A 52 -16.93 -12.99 25.00
N VAL A 53 -16.89 -11.79 25.60
CA VAL A 53 -16.33 -10.58 25.02
C VAL A 53 -14.98 -10.94 24.41
N GLY A 54 -15.01 -11.18 23.10
CA GLY A 54 -13.90 -11.78 22.38
C GLY A 54 -12.76 -10.78 22.42
N SER A 55 -11.54 -11.30 22.57
CA SER A 55 -10.29 -10.53 22.46
C SER A 55 -10.44 -9.39 21.45
N SER A 56 -10.20 -8.15 21.88
CA SER A 56 -10.32 -6.96 21.03
C SER A 56 -9.55 -7.17 19.71
N SER A 57 -10.13 -6.75 18.58
CA SER A 57 -9.45 -6.85 17.29
C SER A 57 -8.14 -6.04 17.27
N LEU A 58 -7.21 -6.39 16.37
CA LEU A 58 -5.95 -5.65 16.23
C LEU A 58 -6.19 -4.15 16.02
N GLY A 59 -7.15 -3.80 15.15
CA GLY A 59 -7.54 -2.40 14.94
C GLY A 59 -8.03 -1.72 16.21
N HIS A 60 -8.86 -2.39 17.02
CA HIS A 60 -9.37 -1.82 18.26
C HIS A 60 -8.25 -1.64 19.30
N SER A 61 -7.37 -2.64 19.45
CA SER A 61 -6.24 -2.58 20.39
C SER A 61 -5.18 -1.53 20.02
N THR A 62 -5.01 -1.22 18.73
CA THR A 62 -3.97 -0.31 18.25
C THR A 62 -4.44 1.12 18.00
N ARG A 63 -5.75 1.34 17.75
CA ARG A 63 -6.34 2.67 17.51
C ARG A 63 -5.97 3.71 18.59
N PRO A 64 -5.87 3.40 19.90
CA PRO A 64 -5.42 4.36 20.90
C PRO A 64 -4.02 4.95 20.65
N HIS A 65 -3.15 4.25 19.92
CA HIS A 65 -1.81 4.73 19.60
C HIS A 65 -1.77 5.78 18.48
N PHE A 66 -2.88 6.08 17.81
CA PHE A 66 -2.97 7.04 16.72
C PHE A 66 -3.84 8.23 17.12
N PRO A 67 -3.27 9.29 17.75
CA PRO A 67 -4.03 10.40 18.31
C PRO A 67 -4.96 11.07 17.28
N ILE A 68 -4.51 11.18 16.03
CA ILE A 68 -5.26 11.81 14.94
C ILE A 68 -6.61 11.13 14.64
N LEU A 69 -6.80 9.86 15.03
CA LEU A 69 -8.06 9.15 14.81
C LEU A 69 -9.15 9.50 15.84
N HIS A 70 -8.81 10.26 16.88
CA HIS A 70 -9.72 10.62 17.98
C HIS A 70 -10.14 12.09 17.89
N GLN A 71 -10.67 12.46 16.72
CA GLN A 71 -11.21 13.79 16.46
C GLN A 71 -12.52 13.71 15.67
N GLU A 72 -13.21 14.84 15.61
CA GLU A 72 -14.40 15.01 14.79
C GLU A 72 -14.08 15.90 13.58
N VAL A 73 -14.66 15.54 12.43
CA VAL A 73 -14.60 16.32 11.19
C VAL A 73 -16.02 16.51 10.71
N ASN A 74 -16.43 17.76 10.46
CA ASN A 74 -17.79 18.11 10.04
C ASN A 74 -18.88 17.58 11.00
N GLY A 75 -18.62 17.64 12.32
CA GLY A 75 -19.57 17.19 13.36
C GLY A 75 -19.75 15.67 13.45
N SER A 76 -18.89 14.88 12.80
CA SER A 76 -18.90 13.42 12.85
C SER A 76 -17.54 12.86 13.26
N LYS A 77 -17.53 11.70 13.92
CA LYS A 77 -16.28 11.00 14.28
C LYS A 77 -15.49 10.65 13.01
N LEU A 78 -14.18 10.93 13.04
CA LEU A 78 -13.31 10.63 11.90
C LEU A 78 -13.25 9.12 11.60
N VAL A 79 -13.61 8.76 10.36
CA VAL A 79 -13.37 7.46 9.74
C VAL A 79 -12.41 7.68 8.57
N TYR A 80 -11.13 7.36 8.78
CA TYR A 80 -10.07 7.61 7.81
C TYR A 80 -9.86 6.36 6.92
N LEU A 81 -10.23 6.45 5.64
CA LEU A 81 -10.15 5.35 4.66
C LEU A 81 -9.23 5.69 3.47
N ASP A 82 -8.22 6.53 3.70
CA ASP A 82 -7.30 7.02 2.66
C ASP A 82 -5.82 6.66 2.95
N ASN A 83 -5.60 5.50 3.57
CA ASN A 83 -4.24 5.07 3.98
C ASN A 83 -3.31 4.76 2.80
N ALA A 84 -3.86 4.49 1.61
CA ALA A 84 -3.08 4.24 0.40
C ALA A 84 -2.36 5.50 -0.10
N ALA A 85 -2.91 6.69 0.15
CA ALA A 85 -2.22 7.95 -0.13
C ALA A 85 -1.15 8.25 0.92
N THR A 86 -1.48 8.15 2.22
CA THR A 86 -0.52 8.18 3.33
C THR A 86 -1.10 7.59 4.61
N SER A 87 -0.28 6.89 5.38
CA SER A 87 -0.70 6.32 6.66
C SER A 87 -0.71 7.33 7.80
N GLN A 88 -1.51 7.10 8.84
CA GLN A 88 -1.36 7.81 10.11
C GLN A 88 -0.18 7.28 10.93
N LYS A 89 0.35 8.09 11.84
CA LYS A 89 1.59 7.77 12.57
C LYS A 89 1.27 7.47 14.04
N PRO A 90 1.77 6.36 14.61
CA PRO A 90 1.55 6.07 16.01
C PRO A 90 2.40 6.99 16.91
N THR A 91 1.96 7.23 18.15
CA THR A 91 2.64 8.11 19.11
C THR A 91 4.10 7.75 19.32
N THR A 92 4.46 6.45 19.28
CA THR A 92 5.85 5.99 19.43
C THR A 92 6.78 6.57 18.36
N VAL A 93 6.31 6.69 17.11
CA VAL A 93 7.09 7.28 16.00
C VAL A 93 7.26 8.79 16.22
N LEU A 94 6.18 9.47 16.63
CA LEU A 94 6.23 10.91 16.90
C LEU A 94 7.21 11.24 18.04
N LYS A 95 7.17 10.45 19.12
CA LYS A 95 8.08 10.59 20.26
C LYS A 95 9.54 10.32 19.88
N ALA A 96 9.81 9.35 19.01
CA ALA A 96 11.16 9.08 18.54
C ALA A 96 11.75 10.29 17.79
N LEU A 97 10.94 10.92 16.92
CA LEU A 97 11.34 12.13 16.19
C LEU A 97 11.56 13.32 17.13
N GLN A 98 10.66 13.53 18.09
CA GLN A 98 10.80 14.57 19.09
C GLN A 98 12.08 14.38 19.93
N ASN A 99 12.31 13.17 20.43
CA ASN A 99 13.50 12.83 21.21
C ASN A 99 14.79 13.06 20.43
N TYR A 100 14.83 12.77 19.12
CA TYR A 100 15.98 13.10 18.28
C TYR A 100 16.28 14.60 18.33
N TYR A 101 15.28 15.44 18.02
CA TYR A 101 15.47 16.89 17.96
C TYR A 101 15.77 17.53 19.31
N GLU A 102 15.14 17.06 20.39
CA GLU A 102 15.31 17.64 21.73
C GLU A 102 16.61 17.18 22.41
N ALA A 103 17.08 15.95 22.16
CA ALA A 103 18.16 15.36 22.97
C ALA A 103 19.49 15.15 22.23
N TYR A 104 19.50 14.87 20.92
CA TYR A 104 20.76 14.48 20.25
C TYR A 104 20.88 14.84 18.77
N ASN A 105 20.10 15.78 18.25
CA ASN A 105 20.23 16.25 16.89
C ASN A 105 21.61 16.85 16.62
N SER A 106 22.30 16.29 15.63
CA SER A 106 23.55 16.81 15.09
C SER A 106 23.81 16.21 13.72
N ASN A 107 24.71 16.81 12.95
CA ASN A 107 25.11 16.26 11.66
C ASN A 107 25.85 14.93 11.86
N VAL A 108 25.60 13.97 10.99
CA VAL A 108 26.11 12.60 11.07
C VAL A 108 27.49 12.46 10.39
N HIS A 109 28.20 11.37 10.71
CA HIS A 109 29.46 10.89 10.11
C HIS A 109 30.72 11.75 10.25
N ARG A 110 30.63 13.07 10.44
CA ARG A 110 31.79 13.97 10.41
C ARG A 110 32.06 14.72 11.71
N GLY A 111 31.31 14.44 12.78
CA GLY A 111 31.53 15.07 14.08
C GLY A 111 32.21 14.14 15.08
N ILE A 112 33.13 14.70 15.86
CA ILE A 112 33.88 13.99 16.92
C ILE A 112 33.14 14.08 18.27
N HIS A 113 32.26 15.06 18.42
CA HIS A 113 31.57 15.33 19.68
C HIS A 113 30.41 14.38 19.95
N PHE A 114 30.05 14.24 21.23
CA PHE A 114 29.07 13.26 21.73
C PHE A 114 27.76 13.21 20.93
N LEU A 115 27.13 14.37 20.68
CA LEU A 115 25.84 14.40 19.95
C LEU A 115 25.96 13.90 18.50
N SER A 116 27.07 14.17 17.81
CA SER A 116 27.27 13.70 16.43
C SER A 116 27.52 12.20 16.37
N ALA A 117 28.30 11.66 17.32
CA ALA A 117 28.49 10.21 17.45
C ALA A 117 27.14 9.52 17.69
N LYS A 118 26.36 10.00 18.66
CA LYS A 118 25.03 9.44 18.98
C LYS A 118 24.04 9.55 17.81
N ALA A 119 24.00 10.68 17.11
CA ALA A 119 23.16 10.85 15.93
C ALA A 119 23.54 9.85 14.81
N THR A 120 24.84 9.65 14.60
CA THR A 120 25.37 8.70 13.60
C THR A 120 25.00 7.26 13.96
N ASP A 121 25.18 6.88 15.22
CA ASP A 121 24.87 5.54 15.71
C ASP A 121 23.39 5.19 15.53
N GLU A 122 22.49 6.11 15.90
CA GLU A 122 21.04 5.92 15.75
C GLU A 122 20.60 5.95 14.28
N TYR A 123 21.21 6.78 13.44
CA TYR A 123 20.94 6.82 12.00
C TYR A 123 21.33 5.50 11.31
N GLU A 124 22.52 4.99 11.58
CA GLU A 124 22.97 3.69 11.04
C GLU A 124 22.24 2.51 11.68
N SER A 125 21.79 2.64 12.94
CA SER A 125 20.87 1.69 13.57
C SER A 125 19.53 1.62 12.85
N ALA A 126 18.98 2.77 12.43
CA ALA A 126 17.78 2.80 11.60
C ALA A 126 18.00 2.09 10.25
N ARG A 127 19.16 2.27 9.62
CA ARG A 127 19.53 1.52 8.39
C ARG A 127 19.52 0.01 8.61
N ARG A 128 20.14 -0.47 9.69
CA ARG A 128 20.13 -1.90 10.06
C ARG A 128 18.73 -2.44 10.34
N LYS A 129 17.86 -1.65 10.98
CA LYS A 129 16.46 -2.02 11.20
C LYS A 129 15.70 -2.19 9.88
N VAL A 130 15.90 -1.28 8.92
CA VAL A 130 15.29 -1.42 7.57
C VAL A 130 15.84 -2.65 6.85
N ALA A 131 17.16 -2.89 6.89
CA ALA A 131 17.77 -4.07 6.30
C ALA A 131 17.15 -5.36 6.85
N SER A 132 17.03 -5.47 8.18
CA SER A 132 16.40 -6.61 8.83
C SER A 132 14.90 -6.72 8.48
N PHE A 133 14.19 -5.60 8.34
CA PHE A 133 12.76 -5.58 8.03
C PHE A 133 12.44 -6.21 6.66
N ILE A 134 13.33 -6.01 5.67
CA ILE A 134 13.19 -6.60 4.33
C ILE A 134 14.10 -7.82 4.11
N ASN A 135 14.76 -8.30 5.16
CA ASN A 135 15.70 -9.42 5.11
C ASN A 135 16.85 -9.23 4.09
N ALA A 136 17.38 -8.00 3.98
CA ALA A 136 18.59 -7.71 3.21
C ALA A 136 19.81 -8.34 3.90
N THR A 137 20.78 -8.79 3.09
CA THR A 137 21.97 -9.49 3.59
C THR A 137 22.96 -8.55 4.27
N ASP A 138 23.01 -7.30 3.80
CA ASP A 138 23.88 -6.27 4.35
C ASP A 138 23.13 -4.93 4.43
N SER A 139 23.30 -4.23 5.56
CA SER A 139 22.79 -2.87 5.73
C SER A 139 23.28 -1.87 4.68
N ARG A 140 24.44 -2.10 4.07
CA ARG A 140 25.01 -1.27 2.99
C ARG A 140 24.21 -1.33 1.69
N GLU A 141 23.33 -2.33 1.53
CA GLU A 141 22.39 -2.43 0.41
C GLU A 141 21.22 -1.44 0.55
N ILE A 142 21.04 -0.83 1.73
CA ILE A 142 19.96 0.12 2.00
C ILE A 142 20.42 1.56 1.77
N ILE A 143 19.87 2.19 0.75
CA ILE A 143 20.08 3.61 0.45
C ILE A 143 18.84 4.40 0.87
N PHE A 144 19.03 5.39 1.75
CA PHE A 144 17.94 6.28 2.15
C PHE A 144 17.73 7.36 1.07
N THR A 145 16.49 7.46 0.61
CA THR A 145 16.00 8.52 -0.29
C THR A 145 14.78 9.20 0.35
N LYS A 146 14.32 10.31 -0.23
CA LYS A 146 13.12 11.04 0.21
C LYS A 146 11.85 10.19 0.10
N ASN A 147 11.72 9.42 -0.98
CA ASN A 147 10.59 8.54 -1.26
C ASN A 147 10.96 7.48 -2.31
N ALA A 148 10.01 6.56 -2.58
CA ALA A 148 10.18 5.52 -3.61
C ALA A 148 10.38 6.11 -5.02
N SER A 149 9.74 7.23 -5.35
CA SER A 149 9.93 7.89 -6.66
C SER A 149 11.38 8.30 -6.88
N GLU A 150 12.04 8.89 -5.86
CA GLU A 150 13.46 9.22 -5.94
C GLU A 150 14.34 7.97 -5.99
N ALA A 151 13.99 6.90 -5.27
CA ALA A 151 14.73 5.64 -5.33
C ALA A 151 14.72 5.02 -6.74
N ILE A 152 13.56 5.03 -7.42
CA ILE A 152 13.46 4.56 -8.81
C ILE A 152 14.29 5.45 -9.73
N ASN A 153 14.26 6.77 -9.53
CA ASN A 153 15.09 7.68 -10.33
C ASN A 153 16.59 7.45 -10.10
N LEU A 154 17.02 7.16 -8.87
CA LEU A 154 18.41 6.81 -8.59
C LEU A 154 18.86 5.60 -9.42
N VAL A 155 18.03 4.55 -9.47
CA VAL A 155 18.31 3.36 -10.31
C VAL A 155 18.30 3.71 -11.79
N ALA A 156 17.27 4.39 -12.27
CA ALA A 156 17.11 4.75 -13.68
C ALA A 156 18.29 5.59 -14.20
N TYR A 157 18.70 6.61 -13.44
CA TYR A 157 19.78 7.50 -13.85
C TYR A 157 21.16 6.91 -13.64
N SER A 158 21.42 6.24 -12.50
CA SER A 158 22.75 5.71 -12.22
C SER A 158 23.01 4.42 -13.00
N TRP A 159 22.11 3.44 -12.86
CA TRP A 159 22.27 2.14 -13.49
C TRP A 159 21.72 2.14 -14.92
N GLY A 160 20.50 2.63 -15.13
CA GLY A 160 19.84 2.56 -16.44
C GLY A 160 20.64 3.25 -17.55
N LEU A 161 21.03 4.51 -17.35
CA LEU A 161 21.83 5.25 -18.34
C LEU A 161 23.23 4.69 -18.58
N SER A 162 23.77 3.91 -17.64
CA SER A 162 25.13 3.37 -17.76
C SER A 162 25.16 1.97 -18.37
N ASN A 163 24.03 1.26 -18.41
CA ASN A 163 23.97 -0.16 -18.80
C ASN A 163 23.09 -0.40 -20.03
N LEU A 164 22.01 0.37 -20.22
CA LEU A 164 21.10 0.17 -21.34
C LEU A 164 21.62 0.82 -22.62
N LYS A 165 21.45 0.09 -23.71
CA LYS A 165 21.90 0.44 -25.06
C LYS A 165 20.71 0.52 -26.02
N PRO A 166 20.93 1.02 -27.24
CA PRO A 166 19.91 0.93 -28.28
C PRO A 166 19.40 -0.51 -28.43
N ASP A 167 18.10 -0.66 -28.57
CA ASP A 167 17.38 -1.93 -28.75
C ASP A 167 17.32 -2.86 -27.53
N ASP A 168 17.91 -2.50 -26.37
CA ASP A 168 17.66 -3.22 -25.12
C ASP A 168 16.21 -3.01 -24.65
N GLU A 169 15.63 -4.01 -23.98
CA GLU A 169 14.23 -3.97 -23.55
C GLU A 169 14.07 -3.64 -22.06
N ILE A 170 13.14 -2.74 -21.75
CA ILE A 170 12.65 -2.48 -20.39
C ILE A 170 11.19 -2.94 -20.34
N ILE A 171 10.90 -3.92 -19.48
CA ILE A 171 9.56 -4.50 -19.33
C ILE A 171 8.84 -3.84 -18.15
N LEU A 172 7.62 -3.37 -18.39
CA LEU A 172 6.71 -2.76 -17.41
C LEU A 172 5.32 -3.40 -17.53
N THR A 173 4.43 -3.14 -16.58
CA THR A 173 3.00 -3.48 -16.71
C THR A 173 2.18 -2.24 -17.08
N VAL A 174 0.97 -2.42 -17.60
CA VAL A 174 0.04 -1.29 -17.84
C VAL A 174 -0.53 -0.69 -16.54
N ALA A 175 -0.38 -1.38 -15.41
CA ALA A 175 -0.89 -0.97 -14.09
C ALA A 175 0.16 -0.24 -13.23
N GLU A 176 1.33 0.05 -13.77
CA GLU A 176 2.40 0.72 -13.02
C GLU A 176 1.98 2.11 -12.51
N HIS A 177 2.40 2.43 -11.29
CA HIS A 177 2.29 3.79 -10.79
C HIS A 177 3.19 4.72 -11.63
N HIS A 178 2.77 5.98 -11.86
CA HIS A 178 3.52 6.91 -12.71
C HIS A 178 5.00 7.07 -12.34
N SER A 179 5.35 6.99 -11.04
CA SER A 179 6.75 7.04 -10.60
C SER A 179 7.61 5.86 -11.08
N ALA A 180 6.99 4.76 -11.45
CA ALA A 180 7.63 3.57 -12.02
C ALA A 180 7.57 3.54 -13.56
N ILE A 181 6.91 4.50 -14.24
CA ILE A 181 6.86 4.58 -15.71
C ILE A 181 7.77 5.69 -16.24
N VAL A 182 7.59 6.90 -15.73
CA VAL A 182 8.20 8.12 -16.29
C VAL A 182 9.74 8.06 -16.30
N PRO A 183 10.44 7.59 -15.25
CA PRO A 183 11.90 7.52 -15.28
C PRO A 183 12.41 6.61 -16.41
N TRP A 184 11.75 5.49 -16.66
CA TRP A 184 12.15 4.55 -17.72
C TRP A 184 11.82 5.07 -19.12
N GLN A 185 10.74 5.84 -19.29
CA GLN A 185 10.51 6.58 -20.54
C GLN A 185 11.65 7.54 -20.86
N ILE A 186 12.14 8.28 -19.87
CA ILE A 186 13.26 9.21 -20.05
C ILE A 186 14.56 8.46 -20.36
N VAL A 187 14.81 7.32 -19.70
CA VAL A 187 15.98 6.47 -19.97
C VAL A 187 15.92 5.89 -21.39
N ALA A 188 14.77 5.33 -21.79
CA ALA A 188 14.55 4.81 -23.15
C ALA A 188 14.82 5.88 -24.22
N GLN A 189 14.27 7.09 -24.04
CA GLN A 189 14.51 8.24 -24.94
C GLN A 189 15.99 8.62 -25.06
N LYS A 190 16.77 8.47 -23.99
CA LYS A 190 18.21 8.84 -23.97
C LYS A 190 19.13 7.75 -24.51
N THR A 191 18.74 6.48 -24.34
CA THR A 191 19.61 5.33 -24.64
C THR A 191 19.23 4.62 -25.93
N GLY A 192 18.00 4.81 -26.42
CA GLY A 192 17.45 4.03 -27.53
C GLY A 192 16.87 2.68 -27.10
N ALA A 193 16.80 2.40 -25.79
CA ALA A 193 16.10 1.23 -25.26
C ALA A 193 14.58 1.29 -25.56
N VAL A 194 13.93 0.14 -25.60
CA VAL A 194 12.52 -0.02 -25.94
C VAL A 194 11.70 -0.35 -24.69
N LEU A 195 10.55 0.30 -24.53
CA LEU A 195 9.59 -0.03 -23.47
C LEU A 195 8.58 -1.05 -23.96
N ASN A 196 8.49 -2.19 -23.28
CA ASN A 196 7.50 -3.23 -23.53
C ASN A 196 6.54 -3.32 -22.34
N PHE A 197 5.24 -3.33 -22.62
CA PHE A 197 4.19 -3.34 -21.59
C PHE A 197 3.45 -4.68 -21.57
N VAL A 198 3.31 -5.24 -20.37
CA VAL A 198 2.48 -6.42 -20.10
C VAL A 198 1.06 -5.96 -19.80
N ASP A 199 0.10 -6.44 -20.59
CA ASP A 199 -1.32 -6.20 -20.42
C ASP A 199 -1.94 -7.00 -19.27
N LEU A 200 -3.11 -6.56 -18.80
CA LEU A 200 -3.91 -7.25 -17.79
C LEU A 200 -4.60 -8.49 -18.36
N ASN A 201 -4.89 -9.45 -17.50
CA ASN A 201 -5.73 -10.59 -17.85
C ASN A 201 -7.23 -10.24 -17.78
N GLN A 202 -8.11 -11.16 -18.18
CA GLN A 202 -9.57 -10.91 -18.23
C GLN A 202 -10.22 -10.67 -16.87
N ASP A 203 -9.63 -11.13 -15.77
CA ASP A 203 -10.18 -11.00 -14.42
C ASP A 203 -9.77 -9.67 -13.74
N GLU A 204 -8.89 -8.90 -14.40
CA GLU A 204 -8.29 -7.66 -13.90
C GLU A 204 -8.78 -6.40 -14.66
N ILE A 205 -9.73 -6.56 -15.60
CA ILE A 205 -10.32 -5.48 -16.43
C ILE A 205 -11.60 -4.91 -15.81
#